data_AF-E8NF38-F1
#
_entry.id   AF-E8NF38-F1
#
_cell.length_a   1.000
_cell.length_b   1.000
_cell.length_c   1.000
_cell.angle_alpha   90.00
_cell.angle_beta   90.00
_cell.angle_gamma   90.00
#
_symmetry.space_group_name_H-M   'P 1'
#
loop_
_entity.id
_entity.type
_entity.pdbx_description
1 polymer ?
#
loop_
_entity_poly.entity_id
_entity_poly.type
_entity_poly.pdbx_seq_one_letter_code
_entity_poly.pdbx_strand_id
1 'polypeptide(L)'
;MGTSAGRADDRGWVAPELAQAGRRPLFGGRRKAGAVNYLSVAAAAIAIVALVGTASFAVVQRATANPADEAMVSLGEREAELRNDTNVLQTAADLYVASVSDAQALADTSAATLTGLQGRVEAAPLAAAEAARASLASAASASLPVAVPEYRRASFDEKSFADVAQAIDDVRLAREALPALLARVRDARAGIVSSIDAFRAELRNVGAAIDAAAGAEVAKNDAAADSFRDAVRDAAAAVHSAQLAGGDGLAEMPAYATALDALRAENTRVLDLRAAEEEEERSRTPQRESDPPSRNQQQPSNPQPSDPPTTEPTTPPEPEPTTPPEPTTPPEPEPQPQPSTEPPTNGGTGESP
;
A
#
# COMPACT_ATOMS: atom_id res chain seq x y z
N MET A 1 -40.09 26.38 25.52
CA MET A 1 -40.55 24.97 25.59
C MET A 1 -39.64 24.16 24.67
N GLY A 2 -38.97 23.09 25.07
CA GLY A 2 -38.75 22.54 26.41
C GLY A 2 -37.73 21.38 26.38
N THR A 3 -36.71 21.47 27.24
CA THR A 3 -36.02 20.34 27.92
C THR A 3 -35.56 19.08 27.15
N SER A 4 -34.25 19.03 26.90
CA SER A 4 -33.28 18.00 27.36
C SER A 4 -33.45 16.50 27.03
N ALA A 5 -32.40 15.92 26.43
CA ALA A 5 -31.68 14.76 26.96
C ALA A 5 -30.25 14.71 26.37
N GLY A 6 -29.23 14.43 27.20
CA GLY A 6 -27.82 14.38 26.76
C GLY A 6 -27.23 12.97 26.81
N ARG A 7 -26.17 12.75 26.03
CA ARG A 7 -25.13 11.68 26.07
C ARG A 7 -24.07 12.06 25.00
N ALA A 8 -22.79 11.71 25.12
CA ALA A 8 -22.01 11.16 26.24
C ALA A 8 -20.55 11.62 26.09
N ASP A 9 -19.76 11.57 27.16
CA ASP A 9 -18.39 12.11 27.20
C ASP A 9 -17.45 11.52 26.13
N ASP A 10 -16.70 12.40 25.46
CA ASP A 10 -15.43 12.04 24.82
C ASP A 10 -14.46 11.47 25.86
N ARG A 11 -14.14 10.18 25.75
CA ARG A 11 -12.96 9.58 26.41
C ARG A 11 -12.20 8.74 25.41
N GLY A 12 -11.31 9.41 24.68
CA GLY A 12 -10.30 8.75 23.87
C GLY A 12 -9.49 7.75 24.70
N TRP A 13 -9.19 6.62 24.09
CA TRP A 13 -8.30 5.59 24.64
C TRP A 13 -6.88 6.15 24.74
N VAL A 14 -6.33 6.26 25.96
CA VAL A 14 -4.95 6.72 26.20
C VAL A 14 -4.05 5.52 26.49
N ALA A 15 -2.90 5.46 25.82
CA ALA A 15 -2.01 4.29 25.78
C ALA A 15 -1.37 3.94 27.15
N PRO A 16 -1.06 2.66 27.41
CA PRO A 16 -0.54 2.17 28.69
C PRO A 16 0.99 2.32 28.85
N GLU A 17 1.53 3.53 28.65
CA GLU A 17 2.98 3.79 28.62
C GLU A 17 3.51 4.64 29.82
N LEU A 18 2.68 4.89 30.85
CA LEU A 18 3.01 5.77 31.99
C LEU A 18 2.89 5.13 33.38
N ALA A 19 3.03 3.81 33.49
CA ALA A 19 3.09 3.10 34.77
C ALA A 19 4.47 3.26 35.47
N GLN A 20 4.76 4.47 35.97
CA GLN A 20 6.04 4.79 36.59
C GLN A 20 6.23 4.09 37.95
N ALA A 21 7.38 3.44 38.15
CA ALA A 21 7.64 2.58 39.32
C ALA A 21 7.72 3.37 40.65
N GLY A 22 6.71 3.18 41.52
CA GLY A 22 6.64 3.81 42.84
C GLY A 22 7.61 3.23 43.88
N ARG A 23 8.45 4.09 44.47
CA ARG A 23 9.39 3.75 45.55
C ARG A 23 8.68 3.23 46.81
N ARG A 24 9.22 2.17 47.42
CA ARG A 24 8.86 1.74 48.80
C ARG A 24 9.54 2.63 49.86
N PRO A 25 8.82 3.10 50.89
CA PRO A 25 9.46 3.66 52.09
C PRO A 25 9.95 2.55 53.03
N LEU A 26 11.11 2.79 53.68
CA LEU A 26 11.71 1.90 54.68
C LEU A 26 11.04 2.09 56.04
N PHE A 27 10.46 1.02 56.60
CA PHE A 27 9.92 1.06 57.97
C PHE A 27 11.03 0.90 59.01
N GLY A 28 11.40 2.00 59.67
CA GLY A 28 12.19 2.01 60.91
C GLY A 28 11.43 2.70 62.04
N GLY A 29 11.03 1.96 63.07
CA GLY A 29 10.31 2.51 64.22
C GLY A 29 10.19 1.51 65.37
N ARG A 30 10.75 1.82 66.54
CA ARG A 30 10.86 0.90 67.69
C ARG A 30 9.70 1.03 68.68
N ARG A 31 9.22 -0.14 69.15
CA ARG A 31 8.68 -0.45 70.50
C ARG A 31 7.49 0.37 71.05
N LYS A 32 6.44 -0.35 71.44
CA LYS A 32 5.99 -0.40 72.85
C LYS A 32 5.27 -1.72 73.14
N ALA A 33 5.63 -2.37 74.24
CA ALA A 33 4.91 -3.54 74.75
C ALA A 33 3.76 -3.06 75.66
N GLY A 34 2.63 -3.77 75.64
CA GLY A 34 1.46 -3.44 76.47
C GLY A 34 0.58 -4.67 76.72
N ALA A 35 0.38 -4.97 78.01
CA ALA A 35 -0.61 -5.89 78.62
C ALA A 35 -1.14 -7.08 77.79
N VAL A 36 -0.75 -8.29 78.19
CA VAL A 36 -1.43 -9.53 77.77
C VAL A 36 -2.83 -9.55 78.38
N ASN A 37 -3.84 -9.33 77.54
CA ASN A 37 -5.23 -9.23 77.97
C ASN A 37 -5.87 -10.63 78.00
N TYR A 38 -6.23 -11.13 79.18
CA TYR A 38 -6.68 -12.53 79.34
C TYR A 38 -8.00 -12.86 78.61
N LEU A 39 -8.79 -11.86 78.21
CA LEU A 39 -9.93 -12.06 77.28
C LEU A 39 -9.48 -12.53 75.88
N SER A 40 -8.27 -12.14 75.45
CA SER A 40 -7.69 -12.56 74.16
C SER A 40 -7.43 -14.07 74.10
N VAL A 41 -7.12 -14.70 75.24
CA VAL A 41 -6.86 -16.15 75.30
C VAL A 41 -8.14 -16.95 75.08
N ALA A 42 -9.28 -16.49 75.60
CA ALA A 42 -10.58 -17.12 75.34
C ALA A 42 -11.04 -16.93 73.88
N ALA A 43 -10.85 -15.73 73.32
CA ALA A 43 -11.12 -15.46 71.91
C ALA A 43 -10.21 -16.30 70.97
N ALA A 44 -8.92 -16.44 71.30
CA ALA A 44 -7.98 -17.27 70.56
C ALA A 44 -8.33 -18.76 70.63
N ALA A 45 -8.76 -19.27 71.79
CA ALA A 45 -9.19 -20.66 71.93
C ALA A 45 -10.43 -20.97 71.08
N ILE A 46 -11.44 -20.09 71.08
CA ILE A 46 -12.63 -20.24 70.22
C ILE A 46 -12.27 -20.09 68.74
N ALA A 47 -11.39 -19.16 68.39
CA ALA A 47 -10.89 -19.00 67.02
C ALA A 47 -10.11 -20.23 66.53
N ILE A 48 -9.29 -20.86 67.39
CA ILE A 48 -8.56 -22.10 67.06
C ILE A 48 -9.52 -23.28 66.91
N VAL A 49 -10.54 -23.43 67.77
CA VAL A 49 -11.56 -24.48 67.61
C VAL A 49 -12.40 -24.25 66.34
N ALA A 50 -12.69 -23.01 65.97
CA ALA A 50 -13.34 -22.67 64.70
C ALA A 50 -12.43 -22.92 63.47
N LEU A 51 -11.12 -22.67 63.59
CA LEU A 51 -10.13 -22.97 62.55
C LEU A 51 -9.92 -24.48 62.39
N VAL A 52 -9.90 -25.25 63.48
CA VAL A 52 -9.83 -26.72 63.43
C VAL A 52 -11.14 -27.28 62.89
N GLY A 53 -12.31 -26.77 63.29
CA GLY A 53 -13.59 -27.19 62.74
C GLY A 53 -13.74 -26.93 61.24
N THR A 54 -13.31 -25.76 60.76
CA THR A 54 -13.36 -25.42 59.32
C THR A 54 -12.26 -26.14 58.53
N ALA A 55 -11.05 -26.33 59.07
CA ALA A 55 -10.02 -27.14 58.45
C ALA A 55 -10.42 -28.63 58.37
N SER A 56 -11.08 -29.18 59.39
CA SER A 56 -11.62 -30.54 59.36
C SER A 56 -12.70 -30.69 58.28
N PHE A 57 -13.60 -29.72 58.12
CA PHE A 57 -14.59 -29.75 57.03
C PHE A 57 -13.94 -29.59 55.64
N ALA A 58 -12.93 -28.74 55.49
CA ALA A 58 -12.21 -28.58 54.24
C ALA A 58 -11.42 -29.84 53.85
N VAL A 59 -10.77 -30.51 54.80
CA VAL A 59 -10.02 -31.76 54.55
C VAL A 59 -10.96 -32.95 54.30
N VAL A 60 -12.11 -33.03 54.98
CA VAL A 60 -13.11 -34.08 54.72
C VAL A 60 -13.84 -33.86 53.39
N GLN A 61 -14.15 -32.62 53.00
CA GLN A 61 -14.64 -32.35 51.63
C GLN A 61 -13.58 -32.67 50.57
N ARG A 62 -12.28 -32.41 50.84
CA ARG A 62 -11.19 -32.79 49.93
C ARG A 62 -10.95 -34.31 49.85
N ALA A 63 -11.54 -35.10 50.74
CA ALA A 63 -11.59 -36.57 50.66
C ALA A 63 -12.83 -37.09 49.90
N THR A 64 -13.77 -36.21 49.52
CA THR A 64 -14.98 -36.53 48.74
C THR A 64 -15.10 -35.76 47.43
N ALA A 65 -14.22 -34.78 47.17
CA ALA A 65 -14.09 -34.14 45.88
C ALA A 65 -13.65 -35.18 44.83
N ASN A 66 -14.50 -35.44 43.85
CA ASN A 66 -14.19 -36.36 42.77
C ASN A 66 -13.14 -35.69 41.86
N PRO A 67 -11.97 -36.31 41.60
CA PRO A 67 -10.96 -35.70 40.72
C PRO A 67 -11.45 -35.47 39.29
N ALA A 68 -12.51 -36.15 38.85
CA ALA A 68 -13.17 -35.84 37.58
C ALA A 68 -13.85 -34.45 37.60
N ASP A 69 -14.38 -33.98 38.73
CA ASP A 69 -15.06 -32.68 38.83
C ASP A 69 -14.06 -31.52 38.66
N GLU A 70 -12.87 -31.61 39.28
CA GLU A 70 -11.77 -30.65 39.08
C GLU A 70 -11.23 -30.69 37.64
N ALA A 71 -11.11 -31.89 37.05
CA ALA A 71 -10.69 -32.04 35.66
C ALA A 71 -11.72 -31.48 34.67
N MET A 72 -13.03 -31.59 34.95
CA MET A 72 -14.10 -31.02 34.13
C MET A 72 -14.08 -29.50 34.10
N VAL A 73 -13.66 -28.83 35.19
CA VAL A 73 -13.41 -27.38 35.20
C VAL A 73 -12.26 -27.04 34.25
N SER A 74 -11.12 -27.75 34.35
CA SER A 74 -9.98 -27.51 33.46
C SER A 74 -10.28 -27.81 31.99
N LEU A 75 -11.11 -28.82 31.70
CA LEU A 75 -11.62 -29.07 30.35
C LEU A 75 -12.45 -27.87 29.85
N GLY A 76 -13.36 -27.34 30.67
CA GLY A 76 -14.18 -26.18 30.32
C GLY A 76 -13.36 -24.91 30.04
N GLU A 77 -12.29 -24.68 30.81
CA GLU A 77 -11.32 -23.60 30.58
C GLU A 77 -10.59 -23.79 29.24
N ARG A 78 -10.05 -24.99 28.98
CA ARG A 78 -9.33 -25.30 27.74
C ARG A 78 -10.23 -25.23 26.50
N GLU A 79 -11.49 -25.64 26.60
CA GLU A 79 -12.47 -25.47 25.51
C GLU A 79 -12.83 -24.00 25.27
N ALA A 80 -12.78 -23.15 26.31
CA ALA A 80 -12.96 -21.71 26.15
C ALA A 80 -11.73 -21.07 25.48
N GLU A 81 -10.51 -21.48 25.85
CA GLU A 81 -9.28 -21.09 25.13
C GLU A 81 -9.33 -21.53 23.66
N LEU A 82 -9.69 -22.78 23.38
CA LEU A 82 -9.82 -23.31 22.02
C LEU A 82 -10.86 -22.52 21.21
N ARG A 83 -12.03 -22.20 21.79
CA ARG A 83 -13.03 -21.32 21.15
C ARG A 83 -12.48 -19.92 20.85
N ASN A 84 -11.68 -19.34 21.74
CA ASN A 84 -11.05 -18.05 21.51
C ASN A 84 -10.04 -18.10 20.35
N ASP A 85 -9.14 -19.09 20.36
CA ASP A 85 -8.14 -19.29 19.31
C ASP A 85 -8.82 -19.57 17.94
N THR A 86 -9.93 -20.32 17.92
CA THR A 86 -10.75 -20.53 16.71
C THR A 86 -11.42 -19.23 16.23
N ASN A 87 -11.93 -18.38 17.13
CA ASN A 87 -12.49 -17.07 16.75
C ASN A 87 -11.42 -16.13 16.16
N VAL A 88 -10.18 -16.19 16.68
CA VAL A 88 -9.04 -15.44 16.11
C VAL A 88 -8.69 -15.95 14.71
N LEU A 89 -8.73 -17.28 14.49
CA LEU A 89 -8.54 -17.88 13.16
C LEU A 89 -9.67 -17.49 12.19
N GLN A 90 -10.93 -17.52 12.62
CA GLN A 90 -12.08 -17.07 11.82
C GLN A 90 -11.93 -15.61 11.42
N THR A 91 -11.61 -14.72 12.37
CA THR A 91 -11.38 -13.29 12.09
C THR A 91 -10.25 -13.09 11.08
N ALA A 92 -9.17 -13.86 11.17
CA ALA A 92 -8.09 -13.81 10.19
C ALA A 92 -8.51 -14.31 8.80
N ALA A 93 -9.35 -15.35 8.74
CA ALA A 93 -9.92 -15.88 7.50
C ALA A 93 -10.86 -14.88 6.82
N ASP A 94 -11.73 -14.22 7.59
CA ASP A 94 -12.66 -13.20 7.09
C ASP A 94 -11.88 -11.98 6.53
N LEU A 95 -10.83 -11.53 7.25
CA LEU A 95 -9.94 -10.47 6.78
C LEU A 95 -9.11 -10.85 5.54
N TYR A 96 -8.82 -12.14 5.35
CA TYR A 96 -8.18 -12.64 4.12
C TYR A 96 -9.16 -12.62 2.95
N VAL A 97 -10.38 -13.14 3.13
CA VAL A 97 -11.44 -13.13 2.12
C VAL A 97 -11.79 -11.70 1.69
N ALA A 98 -11.88 -10.77 2.64
CA ALA A 98 -12.08 -9.35 2.34
C ALA A 98 -10.96 -8.80 1.44
N SER A 99 -9.69 -9.03 1.80
CA SER A 99 -8.55 -8.57 0.98
C SER A 99 -8.50 -9.23 -0.42
N VAL A 100 -8.95 -10.47 -0.58
CA VAL A 100 -9.10 -11.11 -1.89
C VAL A 100 -10.21 -10.42 -2.71
N SER A 101 -11.35 -10.11 -2.09
CA SER A 101 -12.45 -9.39 -2.76
C SER A 101 -12.04 -7.98 -3.18
N ASP A 102 -11.28 -7.26 -2.32
CA ASP A 102 -10.75 -5.92 -2.62
C ASP A 102 -9.77 -5.99 -3.80
N ALA A 103 -8.90 -7.00 -3.83
CA ALA A 103 -7.95 -7.23 -4.93
C ALA A 103 -8.66 -7.48 -6.27
N GLN A 104 -9.72 -8.29 -6.28
CA GLN A 104 -10.54 -8.53 -7.47
C GLN A 104 -11.22 -7.25 -7.95
N ALA A 105 -11.93 -6.55 -7.05
CA ALA A 105 -12.63 -5.31 -7.38
C ALA A 105 -11.68 -4.23 -7.93
N LEU A 106 -10.50 -4.07 -7.34
CA LEU A 106 -9.48 -3.13 -7.81
C LEU A 106 -8.90 -3.52 -9.18
N ALA A 107 -8.65 -4.81 -9.42
CA ALA A 107 -8.14 -5.29 -10.70
C ALA A 107 -9.18 -5.21 -11.83
N ASP A 108 -10.47 -5.37 -11.54
CA ASP A 108 -11.55 -5.28 -12.52
C ASP A 108 -11.90 -3.83 -12.87
N THR A 109 -12.07 -2.96 -11.86
CA THR A 109 -12.46 -1.55 -12.05
C THR A 109 -11.40 -0.73 -12.78
N SER A 110 -10.12 -1.02 -12.57
CA SER A 110 -9.00 -0.31 -13.20
C SER A 110 -8.81 -0.62 -14.69
N ALA A 111 -9.29 -1.76 -15.19
CA ALA A 111 -9.02 -2.22 -16.56
C ALA A 111 -9.52 -1.25 -17.63
N ALA A 112 -10.73 -0.70 -17.45
CA ALA A 112 -11.31 0.28 -18.36
C ALA A 112 -10.56 1.61 -18.33
N THR A 113 -10.15 2.06 -17.13
CA THR A 113 -9.38 3.30 -16.94
C THR A 113 -8.01 3.22 -17.61
N LEU A 114 -7.24 2.15 -17.39
CA LEU A 114 -5.93 1.96 -18.03
C LEU A 114 -6.05 1.86 -19.56
N THR A 115 -7.09 1.19 -20.06
CA THR A 115 -7.39 1.15 -21.50
C THR A 115 -7.70 2.55 -22.06
N GLY A 116 -8.46 3.37 -21.33
CA GLY A 116 -8.80 4.75 -21.70
C GLY A 116 -7.58 5.69 -21.81
N LEU A 117 -6.46 5.37 -21.15
CA LEU A 117 -5.24 6.17 -21.20
C LEU A 117 -4.28 5.82 -22.36
N GLN A 118 -4.56 4.75 -23.12
CA GLN A 118 -3.74 4.35 -24.27
C GLN A 118 -3.67 5.47 -25.32
N GLY A 119 -2.45 5.82 -25.76
CA GLY A 119 -2.22 6.94 -26.69
C GLY A 119 -2.41 8.35 -26.10
N ARG A 120 -2.64 8.44 -24.78
CA ARG A 120 -2.77 9.71 -24.03
C ARG A 120 -1.59 9.96 -23.10
N VAL A 121 -0.97 8.90 -22.58
CA VAL A 121 0.27 8.94 -21.80
C VAL A 121 1.32 7.97 -22.35
N GLU A 122 2.53 7.98 -21.78
CA GLU A 122 3.60 7.07 -22.16
C GLU A 122 3.21 5.58 -22.01
N ALA A 123 3.66 4.76 -22.96
CA ALA A 123 3.27 3.36 -23.00
C ALA A 123 3.90 2.49 -21.88
N ALA A 124 5.10 2.83 -21.41
CA ALA A 124 5.80 2.01 -20.42
C ALA A 124 5.14 2.02 -19.03
N PRO A 125 4.75 3.17 -18.44
CA PRO A 125 3.98 3.20 -17.19
C PRO A 125 2.64 2.47 -17.29
N LEU A 126 1.92 2.60 -18.42
CA LEU A 126 0.66 1.86 -18.63
C LEU A 126 0.89 0.36 -18.72
N ALA A 127 1.93 -0.09 -19.43
CA ALA A 127 2.25 -1.51 -19.55
C ALA A 127 2.66 -2.13 -18.20
N ALA A 128 3.40 -1.37 -17.37
CA ALA A 128 3.75 -1.78 -16.01
C ALA A 128 2.51 -1.88 -15.11
N ALA A 129 1.62 -0.88 -15.14
CA ALA A 129 0.37 -0.90 -14.39
C ALA A 129 -0.55 -2.04 -14.84
N GLU A 130 -0.69 -2.31 -16.14
CA GLU A 130 -1.50 -3.41 -16.66
C GLU A 130 -0.91 -4.79 -16.30
N ALA A 131 0.42 -4.94 -16.32
CA ALA A 131 1.08 -6.15 -15.85
C ALA A 131 0.89 -6.38 -14.34
N ALA A 132 0.95 -5.32 -13.52
CA ALA A 132 0.66 -5.37 -12.10
C ALA A 132 -0.82 -5.67 -11.82
N ARG A 133 -1.75 -5.10 -12.59
CA ARG A 133 -3.20 -5.40 -12.55
C ARG A 133 -3.48 -6.87 -12.84
N ALA A 134 -2.88 -7.41 -13.91
CA ALA A 134 -2.99 -8.82 -14.26
C ALA A 134 -2.37 -9.75 -13.19
N SER A 135 -1.25 -9.34 -12.59
CA SER A 135 -0.62 -10.06 -11.48
C SER A 135 -1.50 -10.08 -10.22
N LEU A 136 -2.14 -8.95 -9.89
CA LEU A 136 -3.10 -8.83 -8.80
C LEU A 136 -4.34 -9.73 -9.03
N ALA A 137 -4.92 -9.69 -10.22
CA ALA A 137 -6.05 -10.55 -10.61
C ALA A 137 -5.68 -12.04 -10.52
N SER A 138 -4.47 -12.42 -10.95
CA SER A 138 -3.95 -13.78 -10.85
C SER A 138 -3.76 -14.20 -9.39
N ALA A 139 -3.15 -13.36 -8.55
CA ALA A 139 -2.96 -13.63 -7.13
C ALA A 139 -4.30 -13.81 -6.38
N ALA A 140 -5.31 -12.99 -6.68
CA ALA A 140 -6.63 -13.12 -6.11
C ALA A 140 -7.39 -14.35 -6.63
N SER A 141 -7.23 -14.71 -7.91
CA SER A 141 -7.83 -15.91 -8.51
C SER A 141 -7.20 -17.22 -8.03
N ALA A 142 -5.92 -17.19 -7.64
CA ALA A 142 -5.19 -18.31 -7.05
C ALA A 142 -5.41 -18.45 -5.54
N SER A 143 -6.26 -17.61 -4.93
CA SER A 143 -6.60 -17.71 -3.51
C SER A 143 -7.28 -19.03 -3.18
N LEU A 144 -6.94 -19.61 -2.02
CA LEU A 144 -7.53 -20.86 -1.54
C LEU A 144 -8.49 -20.58 -0.39
N PRO A 145 -9.69 -21.18 -0.37
CA PRO A 145 -10.63 -21.01 0.73
C PRO A 145 -10.03 -21.53 2.04
N VAL A 146 -10.12 -20.73 3.10
CA VAL A 146 -9.63 -21.08 4.42
C VAL A 146 -10.68 -21.91 5.14
N ALA A 147 -10.36 -23.18 5.41
CA ALA A 147 -11.19 -24.04 6.26
C ALA A 147 -10.81 -23.84 7.74
N VAL A 148 -11.73 -23.27 8.53
CA VAL A 148 -11.60 -23.14 9.98
C VAL A 148 -12.12 -24.44 10.62
N PRO A 149 -11.32 -25.16 11.45
CA PRO A 149 -11.77 -26.40 12.07
C PRO A 149 -12.90 -26.18 13.09
N GLU A 150 -14.00 -26.93 12.97
CA GLU A 150 -15.02 -27.02 14.02
C GLU A 150 -14.56 -28.01 15.10
N TYR A 151 -14.35 -27.53 16.34
CA TYR A 151 -14.21 -28.43 17.49
C TYR A 151 -15.59 -28.84 18.00
N ARG A 152 -15.78 -30.15 18.15
CA ARG A 152 -16.95 -30.73 18.80
C ARG A 152 -16.51 -31.74 19.86
N ARG A 153 -16.87 -31.48 21.12
CA ARG A 153 -16.66 -32.42 22.23
C ARG A 153 -17.32 -33.77 21.91
N ALA A 154 -16.55 -34.86 22.02
CA ALA A 154 -17.07 -36.21 21.93
C ALA A 154 -17.94 -36.57 23.16
N SER A 155 -18.79 -37.59 23.07
CA SER A 155 -19.51 -38.12 24.23
C SER A 155 -18.58 -39.01 25.06
N PHE A 156 -18.45 -38.74 26.36
CA PHE A 156 -17.62 -39.49 27.30
C PHE A 156 -18.27 -39.50 28.71
N ASP A 157 -17.81 -40.35 29.63
CA ASP A 157 -18.31 -40.33 31.02
C ASP A 157 -17.65 -39.20 31.82
N GLU A 158 -18.39 -38.12 32.08
CA GLU A 158 -17.91 -36.96 32.85
C GLU A 158 -17.50 -37.30 34.30
N LYS A 159 -17.83 -38.50 34.81
CA LYS A 159 -17.40 -38.99 36.12
C LYS A 159 -16.15 -39.88 36.06
N SER A 160 -15.75 -40.32 34.88
CA SER A 160 -14.52 -41.09 34.66
C SER A 160 -13.35 -40.13 34.47
N PHE A 161 -12.39 -40.13 35.41
CA PHE A 161 -11.20 -39.30 35.31
C PHE A 161 -10.38 -39.59 34.03
N ALA A 162 -10.37 -40.85 33.55
CA ALA A 162 -9.66 -41.23 32.33
C ALA A 162 -10.32 -40.64 31.08
N ASP A 163 -11.66 -40.64 31.03
CA ASP A 163 -12.46 -40.06 29.95
C ASP A 163 -12.26 -38.54 29.86
N VAL A 164 -12.32 -37.85 31.02
CA VAL A 164 -12.09 -36.40 31.10
C VAL A 164 -10.64 -36.05 30.72
N ALA A 165 -9.66 -36.86 31.12
CA ALA A 165 -8.27 -36.67 30.72
C ALA A 165 -8.08 -36.84 29.20
N GLN A 166 -8.72 -37.83 28.57
CA GLN A 166 -8.70 -38.00 27.11
C GLN A 166 -9.32 -36.78 26.42
N ALA A 167 -10.46 -36.28 26.89
CA ALA A 167 -11.10 -35.08 26.32
C ALA A 167 -10.20 -33.84 26.43
N ILE A 168 -9.43 -33.70 27.52
CA ILE A 168 -8.43 -32.64 27.69
C ILE A 168 -7.29 -32.76 26.66
N ASP A 169 -6.84 -33.97 26.37
CA ASP A 169 -5.82 -34.23 25.34
C ASP A 169 -6.36 -34.00 23.92
N ASP A 170 -7.61 -34.34 23.63
CA ASP A 170 -8.26 -34.05 22.35
C ASP A 170 -8.37 -32.53 22.10
N VAL A 171 -8.73 -31.75 23.14
CA VAL A 171 -8.72 -30.27 23.08
C VAL A 171 -7.31 -29.72 22.86
N ARG A 172 -6.29 -30.31 23.52
CA ARG A 172 -4.89 -29.93 23.31
C ARG A 172 -4.45 -30.18 21.87
N LEU A 173 -4.75 -31.36 21.32
CA LEU A 173 -4.43 -31.72 19.93
C LEU A 173 -5.11 -30.79 18.92
N ALA A 174 -6.40 -30.50 19.12
CA ALA A 174 -7.14 -29.56 18.28
C ALA A 174 -6.52 -28.16 18.31
N ARG A 175 -6.07 -27.69 19.49
CA ARG A 175 -5.42 -26.40 19.65
C ARG A 175 -4.03 -26.34 19.02
N GLU A 176 -3.23 -27.40 19.11
CA GLU A 176 -1.87 -27.46 18.55
C GLU A 176 -1.83 -27.22 17.03
N ALA A 177 -2.91 -27.52 16.30
CA ALA A 177 -3.03 -27.25 14.86
C ALA A 177 -3.30 -25.77 14.52
N LEU A 178 -3.93 -24.99 15.42
CA LEU A 178 -4.41 -23.64 15.11
C LEU A 178 -3.30 -22.61 14.82
N PRO A 179 -2.18 -22.53 15.56
CA PRO A 179 -1.12 -21.55 15.29
C PRO A 179 -0.55 -21.64 13.87
N ALA A 180 -0.38 -22.86 13.34
CA ALA A 180 0.14 -23.08 12.00
C ALA A 180 -0.87 -22.67 10.90
N LEU A 181 -2.17 -22.90 11.13
CA LEU A 181 -3.24 -22.40 10.26
C LEU A 181 -3.30 -20.87 10.29
N LEU A 182 -3.26 -20.27 11.49
CA LEU A 182 -3.32 -18.82 11.68
C LEU A 182 -2.13 -18.11 11.02
N ALA A 183 -0.91 -18.67 11.13
CA ALA A 183 0.26 -18.17 10.41
C ALA A 183 0.03 -18.20 8.89
N ARG A 184 -0.37 -19.36 8.34
CA ARG A 184 -0.63 -19.51 6.90
C ARG A 184 -1.68 -18.51 6.36
N VAL A 185 -2.75 -18.26 7.11
CA VAL A 185 -3.80 -17.29 6.73
C VAL A 185 -3.26 -15.86 6.75
N ARG A 186 -2.43 -15.51 7.75
CA ARG A 186 -1.78 -14.19 7.83
C ARG A 186 -0.78 -13.99 6.69
N ASP A 187 0.02 -15.00 6.37
CA ASP A 187 0.99 -14.96 5.27
C ASP A 187 0.29 -14.84 3.91
N ALA A 188 -0.78 -15.62 3.68
CA ALA A 188 -1.60 -15.52 2.48
C ALA A 188 -2.24 -14.13 2.33
N ARG A 189 -2.75 -13.55 3.42
CA ARG A 189 -3.26 -12.17 3.43
C ARG A 189 -2.15 -11.14 3.16
N ALA A 190 -0.97 -11.30 3.75
CA ALA A 190 0.16 -10.42 3.50
C ALA A 190 0.58 -10.44 2.02
N GLY A 191 0.55 -11.60 1.35
CA GLY A 191 0.79 -11.72 -0.09
C GLY A 191 -0.23 -10.96 -0.95
N ILE A 192 -1.52 -11.05 -0.61
CA ILE A 192 -2.57 -10.29 -1.31
C ILE A 192 -2.41 -8.78 -1.09
N VAL A 193 -2.19 -8.34 0.16
CA VAL A 193 -1.96 -6.91 0.48
C VAL A 193 -0.73 -6.38 -0.25
N SER A 194 0.39 -7.13 -0.25
CA SER A 194 1.59 -6.77 -1.01
C SER A 194 1.34 -6.67 -2.51
N SER A 195 0.40 -7.44 -3.06
CA SER A 195 0.02 -7.37 -4.48
C SER A 195 -0.82 -6.12 -4.77
N ILE A 196 -1.73 -5.74 -3.86
CA ILE A 196 -2.50 -4.50 -3.93
C ILE A 196 -1.56 -3.29 -3.88
N ASP A 197 -0.60 -3.29 -2.95
CA ASP A 197 0.35 -2.19 -2.77
C ASP A 197 1.33 -2.06 -3.95
N ALA A 198 1.74 -3.18 -4.55
CA ALA A 198 2.51 -3.18 -5.80
C ALA A 198 1.72 -2.56 -6.96
N PHE A 199 0.45 -2.92 -7.13
CA PHE A 199 -0.39 -2.31 -8.17
C PHE A 199 -0.61 -0.81 -7.92
N ARG A 200 -0.84 -0.40 -6.67
CA ARG A 200 -0.92 1.03 -6.29
C ARG A 200 0.39 1.78 -6.46
N ALA A 201 1.54 1.11 -6.49
CA ALA A 201 2.81 1.74 -6.86
C ALA A 201 2.83 2.07 -8.36
N GLU A 202 2.43 1.14 -9.22
CA GLU A 202 2.36 1.40 -10.66
C GLU A 202 1.27 2.43 -11.04
N LEU A 203 0.16 2.49 -10.32
CA LEU A 203 -0.85 3.55 -10.52
C LEU A 203 -0.30 4.95 -10.19
N ARG A 204 0.60 5.07 -9.21
CA ARG A 204 1.34 6.33 -8.95
C ARG A 204 2.33 6.66 -10.07
N ASN A 205 2.97 5.66 -10.66
CA ASN A 205 3.81 5.86 -11.86
C ASN A 205 2.97 6.35 -13.06
N VAL A 206 1.74 5.82 -13.23
CA VAL A 206 0.78 6.33 -14.23
C VAL A 206 0.34 7.78 -13.90
N GLY A 207 0.12 8.12 -12.63
CA GLY A 207 -0.18 9.50 -12.20
C GLY A 207 0.92 10.49 -12.56
N ALA A 208 2.19 10.14 -12.33
CA ALA A 208 3.34 10.94 -12.75
C ALA A 208 3.45 11.06 -14.29
N ALA A 209 3.14 9.99 -15.03
CA ALA A 209 3.11 10.01 -16.49
C ALA A 209 1.98 10.88 -17.05
N ILE A 210 0.83 10.95 -16.36
CA ILE A 210 -0.28 11.87 -16.68
C ILE A 210 0.16 13.33 -16.54
N ASP A 211 0.85 13.69 -15.44
CA ASP A 211 1.32 15.06 -15.21
C ASP A 211 2.34 15.51 -16.28
N ALA A 212 3.33 14.66 -16.58
CA ALA A 212 4.30 14.89 -17.65
C ALA A 212 3.64 15.02 -19.04
N ALA A 213 2.70 14.12 -19.37
CA ALA A 213 1.98 14.14 -20.63
C ALA A 213 1.04 15.36 -20.74
N ALA A 214 0.40 15.77 -19.65
CA ALA A 214 -0.42 16.98 -19.58
C ALA A 214 0.39 18.23 -19.95
N GLY A 215 1.57 18.40 -19.35
CA GLY A 215 2.47 19.51 -19.70
C GLY A 215 2.88 19.52 -21.17
N ALA A 216 3.23 18.36 -21.73
CA ALA A 216 3.64 18.23 -23.13
C ALA A 216 2.49 18.47 -24.12
N GLU A 217 1.31 17.88 -23.91
CA GLU A 217 0.15 18.06 -24.79
C GLU A 217 -0.41 19.49 -24.70
N VAL A 218 -0.39 20.13 -23.54
CA VAL A 218 -0.78 21.53 -23.37
C VAL A 218 0.14 22.49 -24.15
N ALA A 219 1.44 22.19 -24.24
CA ALA A 219 2.38 22.98 -25.04
C ALA A 219 2.25 22.70 -26.56
N LYS A 220 1.88 21.48 -26.94
CA LYS A 220 1.69 21.05 -28.34
C LYS A 220 0.37 21.53 -28.94
N ASN A 221 -0.65 21.77 -28.12
CA ASN A 221 -1.98 22.24 -28.52
C ASN A 221 -2.16 23.73 -28.13
N ASP A 222 -1.25 24.58 -28.63
CA ASP A 222 -1.19 26.01 -28.31
C ASP A 222 -2.25 26.86 -29.03
N ALA A 223 -2.79 26.39 -30.16
CA ALA A 223 -3.85 27.08 -30.90
C ALA A 223 -5.22 27.02 -30.20
N ALA A 224 -5.46 26.04 -29.32
CA ALA A 224 -6.68 25.95 -28.52
C ALA A 224 -6.86 27.16 -27.57
N ALA A 225 -8.07 27.33 -27.03
CA ALA A 225 -8.33 28.32 -25.98
C ALA A 225 -7.77 27.87 -24.62
N ASP A 226 -7.34 28.83 -23.78
CA ASP A 226 -6.71 28.54 -22.48
C ASP A 226 -7.59 27.68 -21.56
N SER A 227 -8.91 27.83 -21.61
CA SER A 227 -9.85 27.02 -20.81
C SER A 227 -9.73 25.51 -21.06
N PHE A 228 -9.33 25.08 -22.27
CA PHE A 228 -9.10 23.67 -22.56
C PHE A 228 -7.73 23.20 -22.05
N ARG A 229 -6.71 24.07 -22.12
CA ARG A 229 -5.39 23.80 -21.52
C ARG A 229 -5.48 23.68 -20.01
N ASP A 230 -6.22 24.58 -19.37
CA ASP A 230 -6.43 24.60 -17.93
C ASP A 230 -7.25 23.38 -17.49
N ALA A 231 -8.29 22.99 -18.22
CA ALA A 231 -9.03 21.76 -17.93
C ALA A 231 -8.14 20.48 -17.94
N VAL A 232 -7.14 20.42 -18.83
CA VAL A 232 -6.16 19.30 -18.84
C VAL A 232 -5.21 19.37 -17.64
N ARG A 233 -4.72 20.55 -17.27
CA ARG A 233 -3.88 20.76 -16.08
C ARG A 233 -4.63 20.41 -14.79
N ASP A 234 -5.87 20.90 -14.64
CA ASP A 234 -6.71 20.66 -13.47
C ASP A 234 -7.05 19.17 -13.32
N ALA A 235 -7.34 18.48 -14.42
CA ALA A 235 -7.63 17.04 -14.39
C ALA A 235 -6.38 16.20 -14.03
N ALA A 236 -5.19 16.57 -14.53
CA ALA A 236 -3.93 15.93 -14.13
C ALA A 236 -3.62 16.20 -12.64
N ALA A 237 -3.79 17.44 -12.19
CA ALA A 237 -3.62 17.83 -10.79
C ALA A 237 -4.61 17.11 -9.86
N ALA A 238 -5.83 16.81 -10.30
CA ALA A 238 -6.80 16.02 -9.56
C ALA A 238 -6.31 14.58 -9.31
N VAL A 239 -5.76 13.90 -10.33
CA VAL A 239 -5.16 12.56 -10.17
C VAL A 239 -4.02 12.59 -9.14
N HIS A 240 -3.11 13.56 -9.26
CA HIS A 240 -1.99 13.71 -8.32
C HIS A 240 -2.47 14.02 -6.89
N SER A 241 -3.48 14.88 -6.73
CA SER A 241 -4.09 15.21 -5.44
C SER A 241 -4.77 14.01 -4.78
N ALA A 242 -5.51 13.21 -5.54
CA ALA A 242 -6.13 11.97 -5.06
C ALA A 242 -5.07 10.97 -4.57
N GLN A 243 -3.94 10.86 -5.27
CA GLN A 243 -2.81 10.00 -4.88
C GLN A 243 -2.08 10.52 -3.62
N LEU A 244 -1.90 11.84 -3.48
CA LEU A 244 -1.37 12.43 -2.25
C LEU A 244 -2.30 12.26 -1.04
N ALA A 245 -3.62 12.16 -1.27
CA ALA A 245 -4.60 11.84 -0.24
C ALA A 245 -4.64 10.35 0.16
N GLY A 246 -3.79 9.50 -0.46
CA GLY A 246 -3.71 8.06 -0.21
C GLY A 246 -4.65 7.21 -1.07
N GLY A 247 -5.33 7.81 -2.04
CA GLY A 247 -6.06 7.09 -3.09
C GLY A 247 -5.14 6.55 -4.19
N ASP A 248 -5.71 5.87 -5.17
CA ASP A 248 -5.01 5.37 -6.36
C ASP A 248 -5.13 6.31 -7.59
N GLY A 249 -6.08 7.25 -7.57
CA GLY A 249 -6.33 8.20 -8.65
C GLY A 249 -7.20 7.65 -9.80
N LEU A 250 -7.72 6.42 -9.69
CA LEU A 250 -8.45 5.76 -10.78
C LEU A 250 -9.78 6.43 -11.14
N ALA A 251 -10.41 7.15 -10.20
CA ALA A 251 -11.67 7.85 -10.42
C ALA A 251 -11.48 9.17 -11.19
N GLU A 252 -10.30 9.77 -11.08
CA GLU A 252 -9.93 11.05 -11.68
C GLU A 252 -9.35 10.89 -13.09
N MET A 253 -8.64 9.79 -13.35
CA MET A 253 -8.01 9.49 -14.65
C MET A 253 -8.95 9.60 -15.89
N PRO A 254 -10.24 9.20 -15.84
CA PRO A 254 -11.17 9.39 -16.97
C PRO A 254 -11.45 10.87 -17.30
N ALA A 255 -11.39 11.76 -16.31
CA ALA A 255 -11.56 13.20 -16.53
C ALA A 255 -10.37 13.78 -17.31
N TYR A 256 -9.14 13.33 -17.01
CA TYR A 256 -7.95 13.70 -17.78
C TYR A 256 -8.05 13.24 -19.24
N ALA A 257 -8.45 11.99 -19.48
CA ALA A 257 -8.63 11.47 -20.84
C ALA A 257 -9.65 12.29 -21.64
N THR A 258 -10.77 12.65 -21.01
CA THR A 258 -11.83 13.48 -21.60
C THR A 258 -11.36 14.90 -21.89
N ALA A 259 -10.64 15.54 -20.95
CA ALA A 259 -10.11 16.88 -21.12
C ALA A 259 -9.07 16.96 -22.25
N LEU A 260 -8.21 15.94 -22.37
CA LEU A 260 -7.19 15.87 -23.41
C LEU A 260 -7.80 15.69 -24.81
N ASP A 261 -8.83 14.85 -24.94
CA ASP A 261 -9.54 14.68 -26.20
C ASP A 261 -10.25 15.99 -26.62
N ALA A 262 -10.83 16.72 -25.66
CA ALA A 262 -11.42 18.03 -25.90
C ALA A 262 -10.39 19.10 -26.31
N LEU A 263 -9.22 19.14 -25.66
CA LEU A 263 -8.10 20.02 -26.01
C LEU A 263 -7.62 19.78 -27.46
N ARG A 264 -7.40 18.51 -27.82
CA ARG A 264 -6.96 18.11 -29.17
C ARG A 264 -8.02 18.45 -30.23
N ALA A 265 -9.30 18.25 -29.92
CA ALA A 265 -10.39 18.61 -30.83
C ALA A 265 -10.50 20.13 -31.06
N GLU A 266 -10.41 20.94 -30.01
CA GLU A 266 -10.42 22.41 -30.13
C GLU A 266 -9.20 22.94 -30.87
N ASN A 267 -8.01 22.38 -30.61
CA ASN A 267 -6.79 22.77 -31.31
C ASN A 267 -6.92 22.56 -32.82
N THR A 268 -7.39 21.38 -33.25
CA THR A 268 -7.68 21.08 -34.66
C THR A 268 -8.70 22.06 -35.23
N ARG A 269 -9.82 22.30 -34.53
CA ARG A 269 -10.87 23.24 -34.97
C ARG A 269 -10.34 24.67 -35.20
N VAL A 270 -9.43 25.15 -34.36
CA VAL A 270 -8.83 26.49 -34.51
C VAL A 270 -7.83 26.52 -35.67
N LEU A 271 -7.03 25.47 -35.86
CA LEU A 271 -6.10 25.37 -36.99
C LEU A 271 -6.84 25.29 -38.34
N ASP A 272 -7.91 24.50 -38.42
CA ASP A 272 -8.75 24.37 -39.62
C ASP A 272 -9.42 25.72 -39.99
N LEU A 273 -9.90 26.47 -38.98
CA LEU A 273 -10.47 27.80 -39.20
C LEU A 273 -9.44 28.79 -39.75
N ARG A 274 -8.22 28.83 -39.18
CA ARG A 274 -7.13 29.69 -39.67
C ARG A 274 -6.72 29.33 -41.10
N ALA A 275 -6.64 28.04 -41.42
CA ALA A 275 -6.33 27.58 -42.78
C ALA A 275 -7.39 28.03 -43.79
N ALA A 276 -8.68 27.98 -43.43
CA ALA A 276 -9.77 28.47 -44.27
C ALA A 276 -9.74 29.99 -44.44
N GLU A 277 -9.46 30.75 -43.37
CA GLU A 277 -9.30 32.20 -43.42
C GLU A 277 -8.13 32.61 -44.34
N GLU A 278 -6.97 31.94 -44.25
CA GLU A 278 -5.84 32.16 -45.15
C GLU A 278 -6.16 31.84 -46.62
N GLU A 279 -6.95 30.79 -46.89
CA GLU A 279 -7.37 30.44 -48.26
C GLU A 279 -8.35 31.47 -48.84
N GLU A 280 -9.27 32.01 -48.03
CA GLU A 280 -10.12 33.13 -48.43
C GLU A 280 -9.30 34.41 -48.71
N GLU A 281 -8.30 34.74 -47.89
CA GLU A 281 -7.45 35.93 -48.09
C GLU A 281 -6.59 35.82 -49.36
N ARG A 282 -6.00 34.65 -49.63
CA ARG A 282 -5.28 34.37 -50.88
C ARG A 282 -6.22 34.50 -52.10
N SER A 283 -7.46 34.03 -51.97
CA SER A 283 -8.47 34.11 -53.05
C SER A 283 -9.03 35.53 -53.25
N ARG A 284 -9.07 36.35 -52.21
CA ARG A 284 -9.54 37.76 -52.27
C ARG A 284 -8.48 38.74 -52.74
N THR A 285 -7.20 38.36 -52.73
CA THR A 285 -6.12 39.20 -53.24
C THR A 285 -6.03 39.03 -54.75
N PRO A 286 -6.49 39.99 -55.58
CA PRO A 286 -6.37 39.85 -57.02
C PRO A 286 -4.90 39.79 -57.38
N GLN A 287 -4.52 38.73 -58.10
CA GLN A 287 -3.17 38.56 -58.62
C GLN A 287 -2.83 39.78 -59.49
N ARG A 288 -2.04 40.70 -58.92
CA ARG A 288 -1.72 41.98 -59.54
C ARG A 288 -0.94 41.67 -60.80
N GLU A 289 -1.61 41.79 -61.95
CA GLU A 289 -1.06 41.43 -63.24
C GLU A 289 0.30 42.11 -63.40
N SER A 290 1.33 41.30 -63.62
CA SER A 290 2.65 41.82 -63.93
C SER A 290 2.57 42.38 -65.35
N ASP A 291 2.67 43.70 -65.47
CA ASP A 291 2.69 44.38 -66.77
C ASP A 291 3.65 43.65 -67.73
N PRO A 292 3.20 43.23 -68.92
CA PRO A 292 4.07 42.53 -69.86
C PRO A 292 5.16 43.51 -70.36
N PRO A 293 6.46 43.15 -70.28
CA PRO A 293 7.52 44.03 -70.74
C PRO A 293 7.40 44.26 -72.25
N SER A 294 7.12 45.50 -72.64
CA SER A 294 6.92 45.89 -74.04
C SER A 294 8.19 45.67 -74.87
N ARG A 295 8.11 44.80 -75.88
CA ARG A 295 9.20 44.54 -76.84
C ARG A 295 9.20 45.57 -77.98
N ASN A 296 10.33 46.25 -78.18
CA ASN A 296 10.82 46.81 -79.45
C ASN A 296 12.37 46.81 -79.34
N GLN A 297 13.14 46.01 -80.09
CA GLN A 297 13.59 46.22 -81.49
C GLN A 297 14.35 47.55 -81.70
N GLN A 298 15.59 47.67 -82.22
CA GLN A 298 16.72 46.80 -82.67
C GLN A 298 18.03 47.64 -82.50
N GLN A 299 19.27 47.10 -82.39
CA GLN A 299 20.27 46.95 -83.49
C GLN A 299 21.70 46.76 -82.86
N PRO A 300 22.71 46.11 -83.49
CA PRO A 300 23.94 45.64 -82.81
C PRO A 300 25.26 46.38 -83.13
N SER A 301 26.29 46.24 -82.27
CA SER A 301 27.73 46.47 -82.57
C SER A 301 28.67 45.81 -81.52
N ASN A 302 29.75 45.18 -81.97
CA ASN A 302 30.83 44.48 -81.21
C ASN A 302 32.12 45.37 -81.17
N PRO A 303 33.28 45.01 -80.52
CA PRO A 303 33.65 43.79 -79.78
C PRO A 303 34.38 43.97 -78.40
N GLN A 304 34.72 42.84 -77.75
CA GLN A 304 35.54 42.58 -76.53
C GLN A 304 37.01 43.11 -76.59
N PRO A 305 37.79 43.21 -75.47
CA PRO A 305 38.16 42.14 -74.49
C PRO A 305 37.99 42.53 -72.98
N SER A 306 38.19 41.70 -71.93
CA SER A 306 38.24 40.23 -71.71
C SER A 306 38.22 39.87 -70.19
N ASP A 307 38.39 38.58 -69.89
CA ASP A 307 38.24 37.76 -68.66
C ASP A 307 39.48 37.74 -67.71
N PRO A 308 39.58 36.90 -66.63
CA PRO A 308 38.64 35.94 -65.96
C PRO A 308 38.69 36.02 -64.39
N PRO A 309 38.27 35.01 -63.56
CA PRO A 309 37.15 34.03 -63.58
C PRO A 309 36.28 34.05 -62.27
N THR A 310 35.42 33.03 -62.09
CA THR A 310 34.81 32.51 -60.82
C THR A 310 33.68 33.37 -60.18
N THR A 311 32.64 32.81 -59.54
CA THR A 311 32.27 31.42 -59.13
C THR A 311 30.81 31.10 -59.47
N GLU A 312 30.49 29.81 -59.60
CA GLU A 312 29.12 29.27 -59.62
C GLU A 312 28.36 29.56 -58.30
N PRO A 313 27.02 29.74 -58.32
CA PRO A 313 26.23 29.68 -57.10
C PRO A 313 26.09 28.22 -56.66
N THR A 314 26.73 27.88 -55.54
CA THR A 314 26.68 26.56 -54.92
C THR A 314 25.26 26.17 -54.52
N THR A 315 24.85 24.96 -54.89
CA THR A 315 23.77 24.24 -54.21
C THR A 315 24.08 24.16 -52.71
N PRO A 316 23.11 24.35 -51.80
CA PRO A 316 23.29 24.01 -50.40
C PRO A 316 23.68 22.52 -50.29
N PRO A 317 24.64 22.13 -49.45
CA PRO A 317 25.00 20.73 -49.31
C PRO A 317 23.82 19.92 -48.74
N GLU A 318 23.58 18.77 -49.35
CA GLU A 318 22.80 17.68 -48.75
C GLU A 318 23.50 17.27 -47.44
N PRO A 319 22.77 17.10 -46.32
CA PRO A 319 23.39 16.70 -45.07
C PRO A 319 23.97 15.30 -45.19
N GLU A 320 25.28 15.16 -44.94
CA GLU A 320 25.94 13.85 -44.91
C GLU A 320 25.26 12.94 -43.89
N PRO A 321 25.10 11.63 -44.19
CA PRO A 321 24.60 10.68 -43.22
C PRO A 321 25.58 10.60 -42.05
N THR A 322 25.12 10.94 -40.85
CA THR A 322 25.91 10.81 -39.63
C THR A 322 26.31 9.35 -39.41
N THR A 323 27.61 9.08 -39.52
CA THR A 323 28.19 7.82 -39.07
C THR A 323 27.80 7.58 -37.61
N PRO A 324 27.35 6.37 -37.23
CA PRO A 324 27.15 6.06 -35.82
C PRO A 324 28.45 6.30 -35.05
N PRO A 325 28.41 6.86 -33.82
CA PRO A 325 29.60 6.90 -32.99
C PRO A 325 30.11 5.47 -32.77
N GLU A 326 31.44 5.28 -32.82
CA GLU A 326 32.04 4.02 -32.37
C GLU A 326 31.56 3.73 -30.93
N PRO A 327 31.27 2.46 -30.59
CA PRO A 327 30.94 2.11 -29.23
C PRO A 327 32.14 2.40 -28.34
N THR A 328 32.03 3.42 -27.50
CA THR A 328 32.99 3.66 -26.43
C THR A 328 33.00 2.44 -25.52
N THR A 329 34.14 1.76 -25.47
CA THR A 329 34.39 0.68 -24.52
C THR A 329 34.05 1.20 -23.12
N PRO A 330 33.27 0.46 -22.29
CA PRO A 330 33.01 0.89 -20.93
C PRO A 330 34.31 1.15 -20.18
N PRO A 331 34.39 2.19 -19.33
CA PRO A 331 35.54 2.33 -18.44
C PRO A 331 35.70 1.06 -17.61
N GLU A 332 36.94 0.59 -17.50
CA GLU A 332 37.29 -0.56 -16.66
C GLU A 332 36.81 -0.25 -15.22
N PRO A 333 36.04 -1.15 -14.57
CA PRO A 333 35.48 -0.85 -13.26
C PRO A 333 36.61 -0.62 -12.25
N GLU A 334 36.52 0.49 -11.51
CA GLU A 334 37.46 0.77 -10.43
C GLU A 334 37.55 -0.44 -9.49
N PRO A 335 38.75 -0.86 -9.05
CA PRO A 335 38.89 -2.00 -8.17
C PRO A 335 38.14 -1.71 -6.87
N GLN A 336 37.10 -2.52 -6.60
CA GLN A 336 36.32 -2.41 -5.37
C GLN A 336 37.26 -2.40 -4.16
N PRO A 337 37.06 -1.47 -3.19
CA PRO A 337 37.81 -1.53 -1.94
C PRO A 337 37.54 -2.89 -1.30
N GLN A 338 38.62 -3.67 -1.08
CA GLN A 338 38.52 -4.96 -0.41
C GLN A 338 37.81 -4.77 0.94
N PRO A 339 36.92 -5.69 1.35
CA PRO A 339 36.39 -5.64 2.71
C PRO A 339 37.56 -5.76 3.67
N SER A 340 37.81 -4.71 4.46
CA SER A 340 38.72 -4.78 5.59
C SER A 340 38.25 -5.91 6.51
N THR A 341 38.98 -7.03 6.49
CA THR A 341 38.85 -8.05 7.52
C THR A 341 39.36 -7.45 8.82
N GLU A 342 38.43 -6.85 9.57
CA GLU A 342 38.66 -6.46 10.95
C GLU A 342 39.03 -7.73 11.72
N PRO A 343 40.25 -7.82 12.29
CA PRO A 343 40.67 -9.01 13.00
C PRO A 343 39.83 -9.15 14.27
N PRO A 344 39.33 -10.36 14.62
CA PRO A 344 38.56 -10.53 15.84
C PRO A 344 39.39 -10.13 17.04
N THR A 345 38.86 -9.19 17.84
CA THR A 345 39.43 -8.79 19.13
C THR A 345 39.34 -9.96 20.09
N ASN A 346 40.38 -10.79 20.06
CA ASN A 346 40.50 -11.98 20.89
C ASN A 346 40.57 -11.53 22.35
N GLY A 347 39.50 -11.77 23.11
CA GLY A 347 39.37 -11.44 24.52
C GLY A 347 40.30 -12.30 25.39
N GLY A 348 41.60 -12.01 25.32
CA GLY A 348 42.63 -12.68 26.08
C GLY A 348 42.56 -12.34 27.56
N THR A 349 41.88 -13.19 28.32
CA THR A 349 42.07 -13.29 29.78
C THR A 349 43.53 -13.63 30.07
N GLY A 350 44.28 -12.67 30.62
CA GLY A 350 45.65 -12.85 31.09
C GLY A 350 45.71 -12.70 32.61
N GLU A 351 45.79 -13.83 33.31
CA GLU A 351 46.09 -13.87 34.75
C GLU A 351 47.56 -13.53 35.03
N SER A 352 47.79 -12.74 36.08
CA SER A 352 48.94 -12.82 37.00
C SER A 352 50.37 -12.49 36.48
N PRO A 353 51.34 -12.21 37.38
CA PRO A 353 51.25 -12.14 38.85
C PRO A 353 51.05 -10.73 39.44
#